data_AF-A0A835SA89-F1
#
_entry.id   AF-A0A835SA89-F1
#
_cell.length_a   1.000
_cell.length_b   1.000
_cell.length_c   1.000
_cell.angle_alpha   90.00
_cell.angle_beta   90.00
_cell.angle_gamma   90.00
#
_symmetry.space_group_name_H-M   'P 1'
#
loop_
_entity.id
_entity.type
_entity.pdbx_description
1 polymer ?
#
loop_
_entity_poly.entity_id
_entity_poly.type
_entity_poly.pdbx_seq_one_letter_code
_entity_poly.pdbx_strand_id
1 'polypeptide(L)'
;MESLLHLPLPITLTSLCLILVRVEGLETQDYLDNLKERERFTEQGDALTFESEVDKIYLNAPPKIAIIDHEKKRTYVLWKEGLPDAVVWNPWDKKAKAIADFGDDEYKHMLCVEAAAIENPITLKPGEEWKGLQEISAVPSSYYSGPLDPHKVLHG
;
A
#
# COMPACT_ATOMS: atom_id res chain seq x y z
N MET A 1 16.75 19.81 -19.88
CA MET A 1 15.56 18.97 -20.11
C MET A 1 15.48 18.07 -18.88
N GLU A 2 14.67 18.45 -17.90
CA GLU A 2 14.48 17.69 -16.67
C GLU A 2 13.39 16.66 -16.96
N SER A 3 13.69 15.38 -16.77
CA SER A 3 12.70 14.31 -16.88
C SER A 3 12.08 14.06 -15.51
N LEU A 4 10.81 14.43 -15.33
CA LEU A 4 10.01 13.95 -14.20
C LEU A 4 9.63 12.49 -14.45
N LEU A 5 10.10 11.60 -13.58
CA LEU A 5 9.66 10.20 -13.56
C LEU A 5 8.40 10.10 -12.70
N HIS A 6 7.22 10.13 -13.32
CA HIS A 6 5.99 9.66 -12.67
C HIS A 6 5.96 8.13 -12.78
N LEU A 7 6.48 7.44 -11.78
CA LEU A 7 6.48 5.98 -11.71
C LEU A 7 5.46 5.50 -10.66
N PRO A 8 4.15 5.44 -10.95
CA PRO A 8 3.36 4.39 -10.34
C PRO A 8 3.80 3.09 -11.03
N LEU A 9 4.54 2.23 -10.34
CA LEU A 9 4.63 0.83 -10.72
C LEU A 9 3.46 0.14 -10.02
N PRO A 10 2.30 -0.05 -10.68
CA PRO A 10 1.18 -0.75 -10.05
C PRO A 10 1.60 -2.20 -9.83
N ILE A 11 1.84 -2.57 -8.58
CA ILE A 11 1.89 -3.97 -8.19
C ILE A 11 0.61 -4.23 -7.40
N THR A 12 -0.39 -4.72 -8.11
CA THR A 12 -1.69 -5.12 -7.55
C THR A 12 -1.52 -6.41 -6.75
N LEU A 13 -1.93 -6.42 -5.49
CA LEU A 13 -2.06 -7.66 -4.72
C LEU A 13 -3.44 -8.27 -5.01
N THR A 14 -3.48 -9.17 -5.98
CA THR A 14 -4.69 -9.63 -6.69
C THR A 14 -5.53 -10.68 -5.95
N SER A 15 -5.34 -10.90 -4.64
CA SER A 15 -6.16 -11.88 -3.93
C SER A 15 -6.25 -11.65 -2.42
N LEU A 16 -7.06 -10.68 -2.02
CA LEU A 16 -7.34 -10.34 -0.63
C LEU A 16 -8.84 -10.09 -0.40
N CYS A 17 -9.43 -10.79 0.56
CA CYS A 17 -10.83 -10.55 0.98
C CYS A 17 -10.87 -9.37 1.95
N LEU A 18 -11.33 -8.21 1.50
CA LEU A 18 -11.15 -6.95 2.22
C LEU A 18 -11.73 -6.90 3.64
N ILE A 19 -12.82 -7.62 3.91
CA ILE A 19 -13.49 -7.61 5.22
C ILE A 19 -12.56 -8.15 6.33
N LEU A 20 -11.68 -9.09 5.97
CA LEU A 20 -10.77 -9.76 6.90
C LEU A 20 -9.31 -9.34 6.68
N VAL A 21 -9.10 -8.25 5.94
CA VAL A 21 -7.78 -7.70 5.64
C VAL A 21 -7.56 -6.43 6.45
N ARG A 22 -6.36 -6.33 7.02
CA ARG A 22 -5.88 -5.10 7.64
C ARG A 22 -4.47 -4.77 7.18
N VAL A 23 -4.13 -3.49 7.17
CA VAL A 23 -2.79 -3.01 6.85
C VAL A 23 -2.15 -2.40 8.11
N GLU A 24 -0.96 -2.87 8.45
CA GLU A 24 -0.13 -2.43 9.58
C GLU A 24 1.19 -1.83 9.07
N GLY A 25 1.85 -0.99 9.88
CA GLY A 25 3.06 -0.25 9.56
C GLY A 25 2.82 1.15 8.99
N LEU A 26 1.58 1.64 9.03
CA LEU A 26 1.18 2.98 8.57
C LEU A 26 0.58 3.83 9.70
N GLU A 27 0.70 3.36 10.94
CA GLU A 27 0.22 4.04 12.13
C GLU A 27 0.95 5.38 12.27
N THR A 28 0.24 6.43 12.68
CA THR A 28 0.78 7.79 12.88
C THR A 28 1.37 8.47 11.64
N GLN A 29 1.25 7.85 10.45
CA GLN A 29 1.74 8.44 9.20
C GLN A 29 0.77 9.49 8.68
N ASP A 30 1.33 10.58 8.15
CA ASP A 30 0.55 11.53 7.37
C ASP A 30 0.15 10.89 6.03
N TYR A 31 -1.06 11.18 5.57
CA TYR A 31 -1.52 10.78 4.25
C TYR A 31 -2.31 11.88 3.54
N LEU A 32 -2.30 11.83 2.22
CA LEU A 32 -3.21 12.59 1.36
C LEU A 32 -4.37 11.70 0.96
N ASP A 33 -5.60 12.21 1.08
CA ASP A 33 -6.81 11.50 0.67
C ASP A 33 -7.28 11.99 -0.70
N ASN A 34 -7.12 11.15 -1.74
CA ASN A 34 -7.56 11.51 -3.09
C ASN A 34 -9.09 11.61 -3.20
N LEU A 35 -9.85 11.05 -2.25
CA LEU A 35 -11.32 11.21 -2.20
C LEU A 35 -11.73 12.57 -1.62
N LYS A 36 -10.79 13.30 -1.00
CA LYS A 36 -10.98 14.62 -0.39
C LYS A 36 -10.02 15.65 -0.98
N GLU A 37 -9.86 15.65 -2.29
CA GLU A 37 -9.06 16.65 -3.01
C GLU A 37 -7.61 16.74 -2.52
N ARG A 38 -7.02 15.61 -2.09
CA ARG A 38 -5.66 15.52 -1.51
C ARG A 38 -5.50 16.29 -0.20
N GLU A 39 -6.58 16.46 0.57
CA GLU A 39 -6.49 16.95 1.94
C GLU A 39 -5.57 16.03 2.77
N ARG A 40 -4.76 16.66 3.63
CA ARG A 40 -3.77 15.97 4.47
C ARG A 40 -4.37 15.62 5.83
N PHE A 41 -4.18 14.37 6.23
CA PHE A 41 -4.57 13.84 7.53
C PHE A 41 -3.42 13.05 8.16
N THR A 42 -3.56 12.67 9.43
CA THR A 42 -2.65 11.76 10.12
C THR A 42 -3.41 10.52 10.54
N GLU A 43 -2.89 9.34 10.21
CA GLU A 43 -3.50 8.06 10.59
C GLU A 43 -3.46 7.85 12.11
N GLN A 44 -4.60 7.48 12.70
CA GLN A 44 -4.76 7.36 14.15
C GLN A 44 -5.04 5.92 14.61
N GLY A 45 -5.41 5.02 13.69
CA GLY A 45 -5.68 3.62 14.00
C GLY A 45 -4.41 2.79 14.16
N ASP A 46 -4.48 1.75 14.98
CA ASP A 46 -3.42 0.73 15.11
C ASP A 46 -3.27 -0.12 13.83
N ALA A 47 -4.29 -0.13 12.97
CA ALA A 47 -4.27 -0.75 11.65
C ALA A 47 -5.36 -0.12 10.76
N LEU A 48 -5.11 -0.08 9.45
CA LEU A 48 -6.12 0.32 8.48
C LEU A 48 -7.04 -0.86 8.16
N THR A 49 -8.35 -0.61 8.22
CA THR A 49 -9.41 -1.55 7.84
C THR A 49 -10.29 -0.94 6.73
N PHE A 50 -11.05 -1.77 6.03
CA PHE A 50 -11.73 -1.39 4.79
C PHE A 50 -13.24 -1.62 4.89
N GLU A 51 -14.01 -0.54 4.97
CA GLU A 51 -15.48 -0.56 4.97
C GLU A 51 -16.08 0.27 3.82
N SER A 52 -15.24 0.96 3.05
CA SER A 52 -15.62 1.82 1.94
C SER A 52 -14.43 2.03 0.98
N GLU A 53 -14.65 2.81 -0.08
CA GLU A 53 -13.59 3.22 -1.01
C GLU A 53 -12.41 3.85 -0.25
N VAL A 54 -11.19 3.48 -0.66
CA VAL A 54 -9.95 4.05 -0.12
C VAL A 54 -9.04 4.43 -1.28
N ASP A 55 -8.46 5.62 -1.18
CA ASP A 55 -7.52 6.17 -2.16
C ASP A 55 -6.54 7.09 -1.42
N LYS A 56 -5.67 6.48 -0.61
CA LYS A 56 -4.77 7.19 0.32
C LYS A 56 -3.33 7.10 -0.14
N ILE A 57 -2.59 8.21 -0.03
CA ILE A 57 -1.15 8.29 -0.26
C ILE A 57 -0.48 8.60 1.07
N TYR A 58 0.12 7.60 1.71
CA TYR A 58 0.90 7.73 2.93
C TYR A 58 2.28 8.32 2.64
N LEU A 59 2.60 9.43 3.29
CA LEU A 59 3.79 10.24 3.06
C LEU A 59 4.95 9.76 3.92
N ASN A 60 6.15 9.66 3.34
CA ASN A 60 7.34 9.16 4.05
C ASN A 60 7.08 7.83 4.80
N ALA A 61 6.24 6.98 4.21
CA ALA A 61 5.80 5.73 4.80
C ALA A 61 7.01 4.83 5.17
N PRO A 62 6.93 4.06 6.26
CA PRO A 62 7.97 3.11 6.64
C PRO A 62 8.34 2.15 5.51
N PRO A 63 9.57 1.63 5.49
CA PRO A 63 10.03 0.73 4.43
C PRO A 63 9.30 -0.63 4.45
N LYS A 64 8.61 -0.98 5.54
CA LYS A 64 7.92 -2.26 5.68
C LYS A 64 6.44 -2.03 6.00
N ILE A 65 5.56 -2.61 5.20
CA ILE A 65 4.10 -2.56 5.36
C ILE A 65 3.59 -3.99 5.36
N ALA A 66 2.76 -4.34 6.33
CA ALA A 66 2.20 -5.68 6.46
C ALA A 66 0.71 -5.67 6.09
N ILE A 67 0.33 -6.57 5.17
CA ILE A 67 -1.05 -6.79 4.76
C ILE A 67 -1.47 -8.16 5.28
N ILE A 68 -2.35 -8.18 6.28
CA ILE A 68 -2.72 -9.38 7.01
C ILE A 68 -4.09 -9.84 6.55
N ASP A 69 -4.15 -10.99 5.90
CA ASP A 69 -5.38 -11.67 5.49
C ASP A 69 -5.73 -12.75 6.53
N HIS A 70 -6.68 -12.44 7.41
CA HIS A 70 -7.12 -13.36 8.46
C HIS A 70 -7.88 -14.56 7.91
N GLU A 71 -8.57 -14.41 6.78
CA GLU A 71 -9.32 -15.50 6.14
C GLU A 71 -8.36 -16.58 5.64
N LYS A 72 -7.32 -16.13 4.91
CA LYS A 72 -6.33 -17.02 4.31
C LYS A 72 -5.18 -17.38 5.25
N LYS A 73 -5.17 -16.84 6.47
CA LYS A 73 -4.08 -16.97 7.45
C LYS A 73 -2.72 -16.70 6.81
N ARG A 74 -2.67 -15.63 6.02
CA ARG A 74 -1.48 -15.23 5.28
C ARG A 74 -1.19 -13.76 5.51
N THR A 75 0.08 -13.44 5.71
CA THR A 75 0.55 -12.07 5.75
C THR A 75 1.40 -11.83 4.51
N TYR A 76 1.05 -10.80 3.75
CA TYR A 76 1.92 -10.27 2.73
C TYR A 76 2.74 -9.13 3.32
N VAL A 77 4.04 -9.14 3.11
CA VAL A 77 4.94 -8.08 3.56
C VAL A 77 5.46 -7.38 2.33
N LEU A 78 5.10 -6.10 2.21
CA LEU A 78 5.72 -5.19 1.25
C LEU A 78 6.92 -4.56 1.93
N TRP A 79 8.08 -4.69 1.29
CA TRP A 79 9.28 -3.95 1.65
C TRP A 79 9.67 -3.01 0.50
N LYS A 80 10.08 -1.78 0.82
CA LYS A 80 10.42 -0.75 -0.16
C LYS A 80 11.70 0.01 0.17
N GLU A 81 12.44 0.36 -0.88
CA GLU A 81 13.63 1.22 -0.84
C GLU A 81 13.62 2.19 -2.04
N GLY A 82 14.15 3.40 -1.83
CA GLY A 82 14.19 4.46 -2.86
C GLY A 82 12.84 5.13 -3.16
N LEU A 83 11.75 4.60 -2.60
CA LEU A 83 10.36 5.06 -2.76
C LEU A 83 9.83 5.55 -1.40
N PRO A 84 9.72 6.86 -1.15
CA PRO A 84 9.39 7.40 0.16
C PRO A 84 7.93 7.16 0.56
N ASP A 85 7.00 7.16 -0.38
CA ASP A 85 5.57 7.13 -0.12
C ASP A 85 4.99 5.72 -0.29
N ALA A 86 3.75 5.53 0.16
CA ALA A 86 2.98 4.33 -0.11
C ALA A 86 1.53 4.66 -0.48
N VAL A 87 0.95 3.95 -1.44
CA VAL A 87 -0.46 4.07 -1.82
C VAL A 87 -1.24 2.90 -1.24
N VAL A 88 -2.42 3.18 -0.69
CA VAL A 88 -3.42 2.17 -0.36
C VAL A 88 -4.70 2.47 -1.11
N TRP A 89 -5.12 1.55 -1.97
CA TRP A 89 -6.24 1.76 -2.88
C TRP A 89 -7.19 0.56 -2.99
N ASN A 90 -8.48 0.85 -2.92
CA ASN A 90 -9.56 -0.03 -3.34
C ASN A 90 -10.74 0.81 -3.85
N PRO A 91 -11.26 0.55 -5.06
CA PRO A 91 -12.30 1.38 -5.68
C PRO A 91 -13.68 1.21 -5.03
N TRP A 92 -13.91 0.12 -4.30
CA TRP A 92 -15.24 -0.25 -3.81
C TRP A 92 -16.29 -0.38 -4.91
N ASP A 93 -17.55 -0.61 -4.52
CA ASP A 93 -18.63 -0.99 -5.43
C ASP A 93 -18.89 0.02 -6.56
N LYS A 94 -19.07 1.29 -6.21
CA LYS A 94 -19.51 2.31 -7.18
C LYS A 94 -18.42 2.62 -8.23
N LYS A 95 -17.16 2.75 -7.82
CA LYS A 95 -16.07 3.08 -8.73
C LYS A 95 -15.62 1.86 -9.52
N ALA A 96 -15.68 0.64 -8.95
CA ALA A 96 -15.40 -0.60 -9.68
C ALA A 96 -16.26 -0.71 -10.96
N LYS A 97 -17.58 -0.53 -10.82
CA LYS A 97 -18.55 -0.53 -11.94
C LYS A 97 -18.33 0.55 -12.99
N ALA A 98 -17.54 1.59 -12.67
CA ALA A 98 -17.25 2.69 -13.57
C ALA A 98 -15.93 2.51 -14.32
N ILE A 99 -15.10 1.53 -13.95
CA ILE A 99 -13.82 1.23 -14.59
C ILE A 99 -14.07 0.19 -15.68
N ALA A 100 -13.89 0.57 -16.94
CA ALA A 100 -14.32 -0.22 -18.10
C ALA A 100 -13.61 -1.59 -18.24
N ASP A 101 -12.41 -1.72 -17.69
CA ASP A 101 -11.56 -2.91 -17.72
C ASP A 101 -11.45 -3.61 -16.35
N PHE A 102 -12.39 -3.33 -15.43
CA PHE A 102 -12.41 -3.91 -14.08
C PHE A 102 -13.76 -4.59 -13.82
N GLY A 103 -13.75 -5.78 -13.23
CA GLY A 103 -14.98 -6.50 -12.92
C GLY A 103 -15.80 -5.83 -11.80
N ASP A 104 -17.12 -5.82 -11.92
CA ASP A 104 -18.04 -5.21 -10.93
C ASP A 104 -17.77 -5.68 -9.47
N ASP A 105 -17.39 -6.94 -9.29
CA ASP A 105 -17.11 -7.57 -8.00
C ASP A 105 -15.60 -7.75 -7.72
N GLU A 106 -14.73 -7.35 -8.64
CA GLU A 106 -13.28 -7.57 -8.54
C GLU A 106 -12.68 -6.85 -7.32
N TYR A 107 -13.26 -5.71 -6.93
CA TYR A 107 -12.86 -4.94 -5.75
C TYR A 107 -12.90 -5.78 -4.46
N LYS A 108 -13.78 -6.79 -4.36
CA LYS A 108 -13.92 -7.65 -3.16
C LYS A 108 -12.72 -8.56 -2.94
N HIS A 109 -11.91 -8.77 -3.98
CA HIS A 109 -10.83 -9.74 -4.01
C HIS A 109 -9.46 -9.09 -4.19
N MET A 110 -9.36 -7.76 -4.12
CA MET A 110 -8.11 -7.05 -4.30
C MET A 110 -7.92 -5.92 -3.31
N LEU A 111 -6.66 -5.63 -2.99
CA LEU A 111 -6.23 -4.42 -2.32
C LEU A 111 -4.91 -4.00 -2.97
N CYS A 112 -4.80 -2.75 -3.37
CA CYS A 112 -3.52 -2.19 -3.79
C CYS A 112 -2.79 -1.63 -2.57
N VAL A 113 -1.55 -2.10 -2.36
CA VAL A 113 -0.58 -1.49 -1.46
C VAL A 113 0.72 -1.36 -2.25
N GLU A 114 1.14 -0.13 -2.52
CA GLU A 114 2.16 0.15 -3.54
C GLU A 114 3.22 1.10 -2.98
N ALA A 115 4.50 0.85 -3.26
CA ALA A 115 5.57 1.78 -2.99
C ALA A 115 5.58 2.89 -4.04
N ALA A 116 5.74 4.14 -3.61
CA ALA A 116 5.57 5.29 -4.47
C ALA A 116 6.55 6.45 -4.17
N ALA A 117 6.64 7.39 -5.10
CA ALA A 117 7.28 8.69 -4.94
C ALA A 117 6.35 9.76 -5.54
N ILE A 118 5.40 10.26 -4.75
CA ILE A 118 4.29 11.09 -5.23
C ILE A 118 4.41 12.52 -4.70
N GLU A 119 4.59 12.70 -3.39
CA GLU A 119 4.61 14.03 -2.80
C GLU A 119 5.84 14.83 -3.25
N ASN A 120 6.98 14.14 -3.30
CA ASN A 120 8.23 14.69 -3.80
C ASN A 120 8.71 13.83 -4.97
N PRO A 121 8.37 14.21 -6.22
CA PRO A 121 8.80 13.47 -7.40
C PRO A 121 10.32 13.41 -7.52
N ILE A 122 10.84 12.25 -7.94
CA ILE A 122 12.26 12.06 -8.19
C ILE A 122 12.65 12.84 -9.44
N THR A 123 13.63 13.74 -9.30
CA THR A 123 14.18 14.55 -10.39
C THR A 123 15.62 14.14 -10.65
N LEU A 124 15.95 13.83 -11.90
CA LEU A 124 17.31 13.45 -12.32
C LEU A 124 17.89 14.47 -13.29
N LYS A 125 19.15 14.83 -13.07
CA LYS A 125 19.98 15.59 -14.01
C LYS A 125 20.65 14.66 -15.02
N PRO A 126 21.16 15.19 -16.15
CA PRO A 126 21.89 14.38 -17.12
C PRO A 126 23.05 13.61 -16.46
N GLY A 127 23.06 12.29 -16.63
CA GLY A 127 24.07 11.40 -16.06
C GLY A 127 23.76 10.90 -14.64
N GLU A 128 22.66 11.32 -14.01
CA GLU A 128 22.21 10.76 -12.74
C GLU A 128 21.37 9.48 -12.95
N GLU A 129 21.43 8.59 -11.96
CA GLU A 129 20.65 7.36 -11.90
C GLU A 129 19.83 7.34 -10.61
N TRP A 130 18.66 6.72 -10.66
CA TRP A 130 17.88 6.38 -9.48
C TRP A 130 17.46 4.92 -9.51
N LYS A 131 17.33 4.33 -8.31
CA LYS A 131 16.86 2.98 -8.11
C LYS A 131 15.77 2.99 -7.05
N GLY A 132 14.64 2.40 -7.39
CA GLY A 132 13.60 2.02 -6.44
C GLY A 132 13.45 0.51 -6.43
N LEU A 133 13.12 -0.03 -5.27
CA LEU A 133 12.89 -1.45 -5.06
C LEU A 133 11.60 -1.63 -4.29
N GLN A 134 10.78 -2.58 -4.75
CA GLN A 134 9.67 -3.13 -4.00
C GLN A 134 9.81 -4.64 -3.99
N GLU A 135 9.80 -5.22 -2.80
CA GLU A 135 9.76 -6.66 -2.59
C GLU A 135 8.42 -7.02 -1.93
N ILE A 136 7.82 -8.11 -2.38
CA ILE A 136 6.64 -8.70 -1.74
C ILE A 136 6.97 -10.12 -1.36
N SER A 137 6.80 -10.43 -0.08
CA SER A 137 6.88 -11.80 0.43
C SER A 137 5.54 -12.22 1.05
N ALA A 138 5.22 -13.51 0.94
CA ALA A 138 4.07 -14.10 1.60
C ALA A 138 4.58 -15.03 2.70
N VAL A 139 4.17 -14.77 3.94
CA VAL A 139 4.53 -15.58 5.11
C VAL A 139 3.26 -16.15 5.77
N PRO A 140 3.32 -17.35 6.37
CA PRO A 140 2.21 -17.84 7.18
C PRO A 140 1.89 -16.86 8.30
N SER A 141 0.61 -16.58 8.53
CA SER A 141 0.21 -15.78 9.67
C SER A 141 0.33 -16.62 10.95
N SER A 142 1.46 -16.48 11.65
CA SER A 142 1.55 -16.79 13.09
C SER A 142 1.07 -15.62 13.96
N TYR A 143 0.60 -14.53 13.32
CA TYR A 143 0.21 -13.24 13.89
C TYR A 143 -1.01 -13.31 14.82
N TYR A 144 -0.83 -13.86 16.01
CA TYR A 144 -1.65 -13.60 17.18
C TYR A 144 -1.26 -12.24 17.77
N SER A 145 -1.94 -11.17 17.34
CA SER A 145 -2.14 -9.92 18.11
C SER A 145 -0.94 -9.37 18.93
N GLY A 146 0.25 -9.22 18.35
CA GLY A 146 1.40 -8.61 19.02
C GLY A 146 2.22 -7.70 18.10
N PRO A 147 3.02 -6.75 18.64
CA PRO A 147 3.83 -5.83 17.87
C PRO A 147 4.75 -6.57 16.88
N LEU A 148 4.97 -5.98 15.71
CA LEU A 148 5.88 -6.47 14.68
C LEU A 148 7.30 -6.67 15.26
N ASP A 149 7.69 -7.91 15.56
CA ASP A 149 9.08 -8.28 15.83
C ASP A 149 9.80 -8.50 14.49
N PRO A 150 10.73 -7.61 14.09
CA PRO A 150 11.41 -7.71 12.80
C PRO A 150 12.28 -8.97 12.69
N HIS A 151 12.69 -9.60 13.79
CA HIS A 151 13.55 -10.79 13.77
C HIS A 151 12.81 -12.09 13.52
N LYS A 152 11.48 -12.15 13.75
CA LYS A 152 10.70 -13.37 13.57
C LYS A 152 10.27 -13.64 12.12
N VAL A 153 10.33 -12.64 11.25
CA VAL A 153 9.90 -12.75 9.84
C VAL A 153 10.99 -13.35 8.94
N LEU A 154 12.27 -13.29 9.35
CA LEU A 154 13.38 -13.78 8.53
C LEU A 154 13.67 -15.28 8.68
N HIS A 155 13.07 -15.94 9.69
CA HIS A 155 13.39 -17.33 10.05
C HIS A 155 12.17 -18.21 10.35
N GLY A 156 10.98 -17.82 9.87
CA GLY A 156 9.73 -18.58 10.02
C GLY A 156 9.07 -18.85 8.69
#